data_AF-A0A238YR35-F1
#
_entry.id   AF-A0A238YR35-F1
#
_cell.length_a   1.000
_cell.length_b   1.000
_cell.length_c   1.000
_cell.angle_alpha   90.00
_cell.angle_beta   90.00
_cell.angle_gamma   90.00
#
_symmetry.space_group_name_H-M   'P 1'
#
loop_
_entity.id
_entity.type
_entity.pdbx_description
1 polymer ?
#
loop_
_entity_poly.entity_id
_entity_poly.type
_entity_poly.pdbx_seq_one_letter_code
_entity_poly.pdbx_strand_id
1 'polypeptide(L)'
;MEEVTEVVDSLKVNEDRIVNSIGETLIPNARRNLRDWKEYNNVDEFMIKYYNVSKLEALNNSKELSDLVKNMIDTIRIDKLDKINVIARFNVLHNETLRLADMANIPSITEDEVKEEVKKIIDLYSAVNSKINTIYKAEELQKALDVDTEMPIELKERNEIKNRLKRERLISNAKKQ
;
A
#
# COMPACT_ATOMS: atom_id res chain seq x y z
N MET A 1 4.66 52.50 -39.72
CA MET A 1 4.07 51.83 -38.54
C MET A 1 4.36 50.36 -38.76
N GLU A 2 5.30 49.83 -38.00
CA GLU A 2 5.76 48.45 -38.11
C GLU A 2 4.93 47.64 -37.12
N GLU A 3 4.18 46.68 -37.62
CA GLU A 3 3.27 45.85 -36.84
C GLU A 3 4.11 44.83 -36.07
N VAL A 4 4.22 45.02 -34.76
CA VAL A 4 4.89 44.08 -33.87
C VAL A 4 3.97 42.89 -33.68
N THR A 5 4.28 41.78 -34.35
CA THR A 5 3.60 40.51 -34.11
C THR A 5 4.07 39.93 -32.78
N GLU A 6 3.22 39.99 -31.77
CA GLU A 6 3.42 39.27 -30.51
C GLU A 6 3.36 37.77 -30.81
N VAL A 7 4.54 37.14 -30.87
CA VAL A 7 4.66 35.68 -30.90
C VAL A 7 4.35 35.17 -29.50
N VAL A 8 3.09 34.86 -29.26
CA VAL A 8 2.64 34.23 -28.02
C VAL A 8 3.11 32.77 -28.06
N ASP A 9 4.18 32.48 -27.32
CA ASP A 9 4.72 31.13 -27.16
C ASP A 9 3.72 30.27 -26.35
N SER A 10 2.80 29.63 -27.07
CA SER A 10 1.84 28.71 -26.49
C SER A 10 2.52 27.37 -26.25
N LEU A 11 2.86 27.11 -24.99
CA LEU A 11 3.25 25.78 -24.52
C LEU A 11 2.10 24.81 -24.83
N LYS A 12 2.25 24.00 -25.88
CA LYS A 12 1.36 22.88 -26.15
C LYS A 12 1.52 21.87 -25.00
N VAL A 13 0.51 21.80 -24.13
CA VAL A 13 0.39 20.71 -23.16
C VAL A 13 0.32 19.42 -23.96
N ASN A 14 1.28 18.52 -23.76
CA ASN A 14 1.34 17.26 -24.50
C ASN A 14 0.08 16.44 -24.18
N GLU A 15 -0.80 16.23 -25.17
CA GLU A 15 -2.13 15.64 -24.99
C GLU A 15 -2.04 14.16 -24.57
N ASP A 16 -0.92 13.50 -24.85
CA ASP A 16 -0.68 12.06 -24.62
C ASP A 16 -0.30 11.70 -23.16
N ARG A 17 -0.58 12.59 -22.19
CA ARG A 17 -0.21 12.38 -20.77
C ARG A 17 -1.37 11.86 -19.94
N ILE A 18 -1.11 10.76 -19.26
CA ILE A 18 -1.96 10.21 -18.21
C ILE A 18 -1.66 10.98 -16.92
N VAL A 19 -2.59 11.84 -16.52
CA VAL A 19 -2.51 12.62 -15.28
C VAL A 19 -3.40 11.97 -14.22
N ASN A 20 -2.82 11.65 -13.07
CA ASN A 20 -3.52 11.06 -11.93
C ASN A 20 -3.40 11.96 -10.69
N SER A 21 -4.41 11.91 -9.84
CA SER A 21 -4.33 12.52 -8.51
C SER A 21 -3.31 11.78 -7.64
N ILE A 22 -2.57 12.54 -6.84
CA ILE A 22 -1.70 11.95 -5.81
C ILE A 22 -2.57 11.21 -4.79
N GLY A 23 -2.30 9.92 -4.60
CA GLY A 23 -2.99 9.07 -3.63
C GLY A 23 -2.50 9.29 -2.20
N GLU A 24 -2.91 8.41 -1.28
CA GLU A 24 -2.43 8.45 0.10
C GLU A 24 -0.93 8.09 0.16
N THR A 25 -0.16 8.93 0.86
CA THR A 25 1.28 8.72 1.13
C THR A 25 1.49 8.36 2.59
N LEU A 26 2.68 7.87 2.95
CA LEU A 26 2.98 7.52 4.33
C LEU A 26 2.95 8.74 5.26
N ILE A 27 2.23 8.61 6.39
CA ILE A 27 2.30 9.57 7.50
C ILE A 27 3.72 9.61 8.09
N PRO A 28 4.12 10.71 8.76
CA PRO A 28 5.49 10.87 9.26
C PRO A 28 5.98 9.73 10.14
N ASN A 29 5.13 9.18 11.02
CA ASN A 29 5.49 8.06 11.88
C ASN A 29 5.77 6.79 11.07
N ALA A 30 4.87 6.41 10.16
CA ALA A 30 5.08 5.28 9.27
C ALA A 30 6.35 5.44 8.42
N ARG A 31 6.54 6.62 7.81
CA ARG A 31 7.73 6.94 7.01
C ARG A 31 9.03 6.77 7.80
N ARG A 32 9.09 7.22 9.06
CA ARG A 32 10.26 7.01 9.92
C ARG A 32 10.56 5.54 10.16
N ASN A 33 9.53 4.74 10.43
CA ASN A 33 9.69 3.30 10.70
C ASN A 33 10.04 2.50 9.44
N LEU A 34 9.64 2.98 8.25
CA LEU A 34 9.94 2.33 6.97
C LEU A 34 11.22 2.84 6.31
N ARG A 35 11.88 3.86 6.88
CA ARG A 35 13.03 4.55 6.27
C ARG A 35 14.12 3.60 5.77
N ASP A 36 14.42 2.56 6.54
CA ASP A 36 15.52 1.66 6.19
C ASP A 36 15.09 0.59 5.18
N TRP A 37 13.79 0.40 4.95
CA TRP A 37 13.23 -0.57 3.99
C TRP A 37 13.36 -0.03 2.56
N LYS A 38 14.56 -0.21 2.02
CA LYS A 38 14.98 0.30 0.70
C LYS A 38 14.03 -0.12 -0.41
N GLU A 39 13.52 -1.34 -0.37
CA GLU A 39 12.69 -1.89 -1.42
C GLU A 39 11.33 -1.18 -1.50
N TYR A 40 10.76 -0.78 -0.36
CA TYR A 40 9.59 0.10 -0.35
C TYR A 40 9.93 1.50 -0.91
N ASN A 41 11.06 2.09 -0.50
CA ASN A 41 11.46 3.42 -0.97
C ASN A 41 11.72 3.44 -2.48
N ASN A 42 12.31 2.38 -3.03
CA ASN A 42 12.53 2.24 -4.47
C ASN A 42 11.19 2.26 -5.22
N VAL A 43 10.16 1.59 -4.70
CA VAL A 43 8.80 1.61 -5.26
C VAL A 43 8.19 3.01 -5.12
N ASP A 44 8.26 3.64 -3.93
CA ASP A 44 7.75 5.00 -3.68
C ASP A 44 8.35 6.03 -4.65
N GLU A 45 9.67 6.01 -4.83
CA GLU A 45 10.37 6.87 -5.79
C GLU A 45 9.97 6.58 -7.24
N PHE A 46 9.81 5.31 -7.61
CA PHE A 46 9.41 4.93 -8.97
C PHE A 46 7.97 5.36 -9.29
N MET A 47 7.06 5.25 -8.32
CA MET A 47 5.66 5.60 -8.46
C MET A 47 5.42 7.09 -8.73
N ILE A 48 6.36 7.97 -8.37
CA ILE A 48 6.28 9.40 -8.68
C ILE A 48 6.08 9.65 -10.18
N LYS A 49 6.72 8.83 -11.04
CA LYS A 49 6.60 8.92 -12.50
C LYS A 49 5.16 8.69 -12.97
N TYR A 50 4.42 7.80 -12.32
CA TYR A 50 3.08 7.37 -12.76
C TYR A 50 1.96 8.37 -12.46
N TYR A 51 2.20 9.38 -11.62
CA TYR A 51 1.24 10.48 -11.45
C TYR A 51 1.12 11.36 -12.69
N ASN A 52 2.16 11.36 -13.53
CA ASN A 52 2.14 12.06 -14.80
C ASN A 52 3.03 11.33 -15.81
N VAL A 53 2.45 10.38 -16.55
CA VAL A 53 3.19 9.46 -17.44
C VAL A 53 2.53 9.39 -18.80
N SER A 54 3.29 9.27 -19.88
CA SER A 54 2.72 8.93 -21.19
C SER A 54 2.45 7.43 -21.30
N LYS A 55 1.59 7.01 -22.24
CA LYS A 55 1.36 5.59 -22.56
C LYS A 55 2.69 4.85 -22.81
N LEU A 56 3.56 5.43 -23.63
CA LEU A 56 4.83 4.81 -24.00
C LEU A 56 5.75 4.63 -22.79
N GLU A 57 5.88 5.65 -21.94
CA GLU A 57 6.68 5.56 -20.71
C GLU A 57 6.10 4.51 -19.75
N ALA A 58 4.77 4.47 -19.57
CA ALA A 58 4.12 3.51 -18.68
C ALA A 58 4.38 2.07 -19.13
N LEU A 59 4.27 1.79 -20.43
CA LEU A 59 4.54 0.47 -21.01
C LEU A 59 6.02 0.12 -20.98
N ASN A 60 6.93 1.04 -21.30
CA ASN A 60 8.37 0.78 -21.26
C ASN A 60 8.89 0.52 -19.84
N ASN A 61 8.33 1.19 -18.84
CA ASN A 61 8.73 1.06 -17.44
C ASN A 61 8.00 -0.08 -16.69
N SER A 62 6.98 -0.68 -17.31
CA SER A 62 6.06 -1.65 -16.69
C SER A 62 6.77 -2.86 -16.07
N LYS A 63 7.77 -3.41 -16.76
CA LYS A 63 8.53 -4.57 -16.28
C LYS A 63 9.37 -4.22 -15.05
N GLU A 64 10.03 -3.07 -15.06
CA GLU A 64 10.81 -2.59 -13.91
C GLU A 64 9.91 -2.32 -12.70
N LEU A 65 8.74 -1.70 -12.91
CA LEU A 65 7.76 -1.51 -11.84
C LEU A 65 7.34 -2.85 -11.20
N SER A 66 7.01 -3.84 -12.03
CA SER A 66 6.62 -5.17 -11.53
C SER A 66 7.73 -5.83 -10.72
N ASP A 67 8.98 -5.77 -11.19
CA ASP A 67 10.12 -6.35 -10.49
C ASP A 67 10.42 -5.61 -9.17
N LEU A 68 10.29 -4.28 -9.14
CA LEU A 68 10.43 -3.49 -7.92
C LEU A 68 9.36 -3.85 -6.88
N VAL A 69 8.09 -3.96 -7.30
CA VAL A 69 6.99 -4.34 -6.40
C VAL A 69 7.17 -5.76 -5.89
N LYS A 70 7.60 -6.70 -6.74
CA LYS A 70 7.94 -8.06 -6.31
C LYS A 70 9.04 -8.06 -5.26
N ASN A 71 10.13 -7.35 -5.50
CA ASN A 71 11.25 -7.25 -4.56
C ASN A 71 10.81 -6.64 -3.23
N MET A 72 9.92 -5.64 -3.25
CA MET A 72 9.31 -5.09 -2.03
C MET A 72 8.55 -6.19 -1.26
N ILE A 73 7.74 -7.01 -1.93
CA ILE A 73 6.98 -8.10 -1.29
C ILE A 73 7.90 -9.16 -0.67
N ASP A 74 8.88 -9.61 -1.44
CA ASP A 74 9.78 -10.69 -1.05
C ASP A 74 10.72 -10.29 0.10
N THR A 75 10.83 -9.00 0.40
CA THR A 75 11.73 -8.44 1.43
C THR A 75 11.00 -7.80 2.62
N ILE A 76 9.69 -8.04 2.77
CA ILE A 76 8.95 -7.60 3.95
C ILE A 76 9.65 -8.16 5.20
N ARG A 77 10.16 -7.24 6.02
CA ARG A 77 10.93 -7.55 7.24
C ARG A 77 10.38 -6.88 8.49
N ILE A 78 9.26 -6.19 8.35
CA ILE A 78 8.61 -5.46 9.43
C ILE A 78 7.46 -6.33 9.91
N ASP A 79 7.62 -6.96 11.09
CA ASP A 79 6.67 -7.97 11.62
C ASP A 79 5.20 -7.49 11.61
N LYS A 80 4.96 -6.22 11.90
CA LYS A 80 3.59 -5.66 11.91
C LYS A 80 2.95 -5.57 10.51
N LEU A 81 3.76 -5.59 9.45
CA LEU A 81 3.35 -5.61 8.05
C LEU A 81 3.31 -7.04 7.47
N ASP A 82 3.93 -8.02 8.13
CA ASP A 82 3.88 -9.44 7.77
C ASP A 82 2.58 -10.10 8.24
N LYS A 83 1.45 -9.53 7.82
CA LYS A 83 0.10 -10.01 8.13
C LYS A 83 -0.61 -10.38 6.83
N ILE A 84 -1.36 -11.48 6.84
CA ILE A 84 -2.07 -12.00 5.65
C ILE A 84 -2.87 -10.91 4.92
N ASN A 85 -3.58 -10.06 5.66
CA ASN A 85 -4.38 -8.98 5.07
C ASN A 85 -3.55 -7.83 4.46
N VAL A 86 -2.31 -7.64 4.89
CA VAL A 86 -1.37 -6.68 4.32
C VAL A 86 -0.70 -7.28 3.08
N ILE A 87 -0.19 -8.51 3.19
CA ILE A 87 0.42 -9.26 2.08
C ILE A 87 -0.55 -9.38 0.90
N ALA A 88 -1.83 -9.68 1.17
CA ALA A 88 -2.85 -9.75 0.13
C ALA A 88 -2.97 -8.44 -0.67
N ARG A 89 -2.86 -7.28 -0.03
CA ARG A 89 -2.91 -5.97 -0.72
C ARG A 89 -1.68 -5.75 -1.60
N PHE A 90 -0.51 -6.10 -1.10
CA PHE A 90 0.70 -6.04 -1.90
C PHE A 90 0.63 -6.99 -3.12
N ASN A 91 0.10 -8.20 -2.94
CA ASN A 91 -0.06 -9.15 -4.04
C ASN A 91 -1.03 -8.64 -5.12
N VAL A 92 -2.14 -8.00 -4.71
CA VAL A 92 -3.06 -7.38 -5.66
C VAL A 92 -2.37 -6.24 -6.42
N LEU A 93 -1.60 -5.39 -5.75
CA LEU A 93 -0.78 -4.36 -6.41
C LEU A 93 0.18 -5.00 -7.43
N HIS A 94 0.91 -6.04 -7.03
CA HIS A 94 1.84 -6.73 -7.92
C HIS A 94 1.16 -7.33 -9.16
N ASN A 95 -0.04 -7.90 -9.00
CA ASN A 95 -0.79 -8.45 -10.12
C ASN A 95 -1.17 -7.40 -11.16
N GLU A 96 -1.59 -6.20 -10.75
CA GLU A 96 -1.86 -5.12 -11.72
C GLU A 96 -0.56 -4.60 -12.36
N THR A 97 0.57 -4.60 -11.63
CA THR A 97 1.87 -4.26 -12.28
C THR A 97 2.32 -5.29 -13.31
N LEU A 98 2.04 -6.59 -13.08
CA LEU A 98 2.28 -7.65 -14.05
C LEU A 98 1.36 -7.47 -15.26
N ARG A 99 0.09 -7.14 -15.03
CA ARG A 99 -0.86 -6.88 -16.11
C ARG A 99 -0.41 -5.72 -16.99
N LEU A 100 0.06 -4.62 -16.41
CA LEU A 100 0.63 -3.52 -17.19
C LEU A 100 1.85 -3.97 -18.01
N ALA A 101 2.68 -4.87 -17.46
CA ALA A 101 3.82 -5.44 -18.19
C ALA A 101 3.39 -6.34 -19.35
N ASP A 102 2.32 -7.12 -19.18
CA ASP A 102 1.75 -7.93 -20.25
C ASP A 102 1.16 -7.06 -21.37
N MET A 103 0.54 -5.92 -21.02
CA MET A 103 0.00 -4.96 -22.00
C MET A 103 1.07 -4.39 -22.94
N ALA A 104 2.33 -4.31 -22.51
CA ALA A 104 3.43 -3.84 -23.38
C ALA A 104 3.65 -4.75 -24.59
N ASN A 105 3.21 -6.01 -24.53
CA ASN A 105 3.34 -6.99 -25.60
C ASN A 105 2.09 -7.12 -26.47
N ILE A 106 1.03 -6.35 -26.20
CA ILE A 106 -0.24 -6.39 -26.95
C ILE A 106 -0.18 -5.35 -28.10
N PRO A 107 -0.12 -5.76 -29.37
CA PRO A 107 0.09 -4.83 -30.49
C PRO A 107 -1.02 -3.79 -30.67
N SER A 108 -2.25 -4.15 -30.31
CA SER A 108 -3.44 -3.33 -30.49
C SER A 108 -3.89 -2.61 -29.22
N ILE A 109 -3.03 -2.52 -28.19
CA ILE A 109 -3.41 -1.90 -26.91
C ILE A 109 -3.73 -0.41 -27.09
N THR A 110 -4.84 0.03 -26.53
CA THR A 110 -5.28 1.43 -26.62
C THR A 110 -4.67 2.29 -25.52
N GLU A 111 -4.74 3.61 -25.67
CA GLU A 111 -4.32 4.53 -24.62
C GLU A 111 -5.24 4.48 -23.39
N ASP A 112 -6.55 4.39 -23.61
CA ASP A 112 -7.55 4.33 -22.53
C ASP A 112 -7.36 3.08 -21.66
N GLU A 113 -7.06 1.92 -22.26
CA GLU A 113 -6.76 0.70 -21.49
C GLU A 113 -5.53 0.88 -20.60
N VAL A 114 -4.43 1.45 -21.13
CA VAL A 114 -3.20 1.71 -20.36
C VAL A 114 -3.47 2.72 -19.25
N LYS A 115 -4.24 3.77 -19.54
CA LYS A 115 -4.65 4.78 -18.58
C LYS A 115 -5.46 4.18 -17.43
N GLU A 116 -6.41 3.31 -17.73
CA GLU A 116 -7.21 2.62 -16.72
C GLU A 116 -6.33 1.73 -15.82
N GLU A 117 -5.40 0.99 -16.41
CA GLU A 117 -4.48 0.13 -15.67
C GLU A 117 -3.53 0.93 -14.76
N VAL A 118 -2.94 2.01 -15.28
CA VAL A 118 -2.10 2.93 -14.50
C VAL A 118 -2.88 3.50 -13.31
N LYS A 119 -4.14 3.90 -13.52
CA LYS A 119 -5.00 4.40 -12.44
C LYS A 119 -5.22 3.34 -11.36
N LYS A 120 -5.51 2.09 -11.74
CA LYS A 120 -5.69 0.98 -10.78
C LYS A 120 -4.44 0.74 -9.95
N ILE A 121 -3.26 0.75 -10.57
CA ILE A 121 -1.97 0.60 -9.86
C ILE A 121 -1.81 1.72 -8.82
N ILE A 122 -2.10 2.97 -9.18
CA ILE A 122 -2.00 4.12 -8.25
C ILE A 122 -3.00 3.98 -7.10
N ASP A 123 -4.24 3.58 -7.38
CA ASP A 123 -5.28 3.38 -6.37
C ASP A 123 -4.90 2.26 -5.39
N LEU A 124 -4.33 1.15 -5.89
CA LEU A 124 -3.84 0.04 -5.08
C LEU A 124 -2.61 0.41 -4.26
N TYR A 125 -1.67 1.15 -4.84
CA TYR A 125 -0.50 1.68 -4.13
C TYR A 125 -0.92 2.61 -2.99
N SER A 126 -1.87 3.51 -3.25
CA SER A 126 -2.52 4.36 -2.25
C SER A 126 -3.18 3.53 -1.14
N ALA A 127 -3.91 2.46 -1.49
CA ALA A 127 -4.56 1.57 -0.52
C ALA A 127 -3.55 0.81 0.36
N VAL A 128 -2.40 0.41 -0.19
CA VAL A 128 -1.28 -0.17 0.57
C VAL A 128 -0.76 0.84 1.58
N ASN A 129 -0.47 2.07 1.14
CA ASN A 129 -0.01 3.15 2.03
C ASN A 129 -1.03 3.48 3.12
N SER A 130 -2.31 3.53 2.78
CA SER A 130 -3.42 3.71 3.72
C SER A 130 -3.45 2.61 4.79
N LYS A 131 -3.23 1.36 4.39
CA LYS A 131 -3.19 0.24 5.32
C LYS A 131 -1.99 0.33 6.26
N ILE A 132 -0.81 0.68 5.74
CA ILE A 132 0.40 0.91 6.54
C ILE A 132 0.14 2.04 7.54
N ASN A 133 -0.38 3.18 7.08
CA ASN A 133 -0.73 4.31 7.94
C ASN A 133 -1.69 3.92 9.06
N THR A 134 -2.71 3.12 8.74
CA THR A 134 -3.68 2.64 9.73
C THR A 134 -3.01 1.78 10.81
N ILE A 135 -2.06 0.92 10.44
CA ILE A 135 -1.32 0.09 11.40
C ILE A 135 -0.50 0.97 12.35
N TYR A 136 0.21 1.96 11.83
CA TYR A 136 1.03 2.86 12.67
C TYR A 136 0.19 3.83 13.52
N LYS A 137 -0.95 4.30 13.02
CA LYS A 137 -1.91 5.09 13.82
C LYS A 137 -2.47 4.26 14.99
N ALA A 138 -2.83 3.00 14.74
CA ALA A 138 -3.31 2.10 15.78
C ALA A 138 -2.25 1.84 16.86
N GLU A 139 -0.99 1.64 16.46
CA GLU A 139 0.13 1.47 17.38
C GLU A 139 0.37 2.72 18.24
N GLU A 140 0.35 3.90 17.64
CA GLU A 140 0.52 5.17 18.34
C GLU A 140 -0.61 5.40 19.36
N LEU A 141 -1.84 5.08 18.98
CA LEU A 141 -2.99 5.14 19.88
C LEU A 141 -2.86 4.13 21.04
N GLN A 142 -2.41 2.90 20.78
CA GLN A 142 -2.17 1.90 21.83
C GLN A 142 -1.13 2.37 22.83
N LYS A 143 -0.01 2.94 22.35
CA LYS A 143 1.05 3.51 23.20
C LYS A 143 0.55 4.68 24.04
N ALA A 144 -0.30 5.54 23.46
CA ALA A 144 -0.87 6.69 24.17
C ALA A 144 -1.87 6.31 25.26
N LEU A 145 -2.54 5.16 25.11
CA LEU A 145 -3.56 4.69 26.06
C LEU A 145 -3.00 3.75 27.14
N ASP A 146 -1.72 3.36 27.08
CA ASP A 146 -1.08 2.37 27.96
C ASP A 146 -1.84 1.02 28.02
N VAL A 147 -2.56 0.68 26.94
CA VAL A 147 -3.35 -0.54 26.86
C VAL A 147 -2.52 -1.65 26.22
N ASP A 148 -2.11 -2.63 27.02
CA ASP A 148 -1.52 -3.88 26.55
C ASP A 148 -2.59 -4.76 25.85
N THR A 149 -2.62 -4.68 24.51
CA THR A 149 -3.55 -5.39 23.63
C THR A 149 -2.98 -6.66 23.00
N GLU A 150 -1.81 -7.16 23.43
CA GLU A 150 -1.26 -8.42 22.86
C GLU A 150 -2.24 -9.59 22.98
N MET A 151 -3.18 -9.52 23.91
CA MET A 151 -4.30 -10.45 24.00
C MET A 151 -5.63 -9.74 23.70
N PRO A 152 -6.36 -10.15 22.64
CA PRO A 152 -7.71 -9.69 22.36
C PRO A 152 -8.59 -9.75 23.62
N ILE A 153 -9.38 -8.69 23.87
CA ILE A 153 -10.23 -8.57 25.07
C ILE A 153 -11.15 -9.81 25.20
N GLU A 154 -11.70 -10.28 24.09
CA GLU A 154 -12.53 -11.49 24.03
C GLU A 154 -11.78 -12.76 24.47
N LEU A 155 -10.47 -12.86 24.20
CA LEU A 155 -9.62 -13.98 24.66
C LEU A 155 -9.25 -13.85 26.14
N LYS A 156 -9.06 -12.62 26.66
CA LYS A 156 -8.89 -12.34 28.11
C LYS A 156 -10.12 -12.80 28.89
N GLU A 157 -11.31 -12.35 28.50
CA GLU A 157 -12.57 -12.70 29.17
C GLU A 157 -12.85 -14.21 29.12
N ARG A 158 -12.61 -14.86 27.97
CA ARG A 158 -12.83 -16.31 27.82
C ARG A 158 -11.89 -17.13 28.70
N ASN A 159 -10.63 -16.70 28.84
CA ASN A 159 -9.65 -17.35 29.70
C ASN A 159 -9.99 -17.16 31.18
N GLU A 160 -10.44 -15.98 31.57
CA GLU A 160 -10.89 -15.70 32.95
C GLU A 160 -12.11 -16.53 33.33
N ILE A 161 -13.12 -16.63 32.45
CA ILE A 161 -14.30 -17.48 32.66
C ILE A 161 -13.89 -18.95 32.81
N LYS A 162 -13.01 -19.45 31.94
CA LYS A 162 -12.51 -20.84 32.00
C LYS A 162 -11.76 -21.12 33.30
N ASN A 163 -10.94 -20.17 33.75
CA ASN A 163 -10.21 -20.26 35.01
C ASN A 163 -11.14 -20.21 36.23
N ARG A 164 -12.18 -19.38 36.21
CA ARG A 164 -13.20 -19.31 37.26
C ARG A 164 -13.97 -20.63 37.39
N LEU A 165 -14.46 -21.16 36.27
CA LEU A 165 -15.17 -22.44 36.22
C LEU A 165 -14.31 -23.62 36.73
N LYS A 166 -13.00 -23.61 36.44
CA LYS A 166 -12.06 -24.62 36.94
C LYS A 166 -11.89 -24.55 38.46
N ARG A 167 -11.80 -23.34 39.04
CA ARG A 167 -11.73 -23.14 40.50
C ARG A 167 -13.02 -23.57 41.19
N GLU A 168 -14.18 -23.23 40.64
CA GLU A 168 -15.48 -23.62 41.17
C GLU A 168 -15.66 -25.14 41.22
N ARG A 169 -15.24 -25.86 40.17
CA ARG A 169 -15.24 -27.33 40.13
C ARG A 169 -14.33 -27.97 41.19
N LEU A 170 -13.15 -27.39 41.41
CA LEU A 170 -12.22 -27.87 42.44
C LEU A 170 -12.82 -27.69 43.85
N ILE A 171 -13.45 -26.54 44.11
CA ILE A 171 -14.11 -26.24 45.37
C ILE A 171 -15.33 -27.16 45.59
N SER A 172 -16.13 -27.43 44.55
CA SER A 172 -17.28 -28.34 44.67
C SER A 172 -16.87 -29.79 44.93
N ASN A 173 -15.72 -30.22 44.40
CA ASN A 173 -15.22 -31.57 44.62
C ASN A 173 -14.60 -31.73 46.02
N ALA A 174 -13.94 -30.69 46.53
CA ALA A 174 -13.39 -30.68 47.89
C ALA A 174 -14.48 -30.67 48.99
N LYS A 175 -15.68 -30.15 48.70
CA LYS A 175 -16.82 -30.17 49.63
C LYS A 175 -17.64 -31.48 49.64
N LYS A 176 -17.31 -32.41 48.74
CA LYS A 176 -17.98 -33.72 48.61
C LYS A 176 -17.17 -34.87 49.23
N GLN A 177 -16.02 -34.57 49.83
CA GLN A 177 -15.24 -35.47 50.69
C GLN A 177 -15.43 -35.04 52.15
#